data_AF-A0A534UFK8-F1
#
_entry.id   AF-A0A534UFK8-F1
#
_cell.length_a   1.000
_cell.length_b   1.000
_cell.length_c   1.000
_cell.angle_alpha   90.00
_cell.angle_beta   90.00
_cell.angle_gamma   90.00
#
_symmetry.space_group_name_H-M   'P 1'
#
loop_
_entity.id
_entity.type
_entity.pdbx_description
1 polymer ?
#
loop_
_entity_poly.entity_id
_entity_poly.type
_entity_poly.pdbx_seq_one_letter_code
_entity_poly.pdbx_strand_id
1 'polypeptide(L)'
;MNLEHSARCRACKERGREILTLVYGECRVNHSFPWSAQPQAYENSPVGDLLQKIQTELGNFRGHRDFIKSAQVPPCDFYISDPPFILEFDESQHFSRPRLVALSLYPDEIDVGFSLSHWKELCREIDAKDYQPFDRDERRAWYDTLRDLVPSQYGFKPTVRLYAGDYPWCSFQAASEHDRAKFCDLLGGRLPSRT
;
A
#
# COMPACT_ATOMS: atom_id res chain seq x y z
N MET A 1 10.27 -26.79 8.91
CA MET A 1 9.74 -25.82 9.90
C MET A 1 8.39 -25.36 9.39
N ASN A 2 7.31 -25.67 10.11
CA ASN A 2 6.01 -25.07 9.83
C ASN A 2 6.11 -23.60 10.23
N LEU A 3 6.24 -22.71 9.24
CA LEU A 3 6.10 -21.28 9.48
C LEU A 3 4.63 -21.05 9.82
N GLU A 4 4.33 -20.77 11.10
CA GLU A 4 2.99 -20.34 11.48
C GLU A 4 2.68 -19.03 10.73
N HIS A 5 1.71 -19.12 9.84
CA HIS A 5 1.23 -17.98 9.08
C HIS A 5 0.45 -17.02 10.00
N SER A 6 0.66 -15.73 9.81
CA SER A 6 -0.09 -14.66 10.46
C SER A 6 -0.09 -13.40 9.58
N ALA A 7 -0.93 -12.43 9.92
CA ALA A 7 -0.98 -11.12 9.26
C ALA A 7 0.28 -10.24 9.43
N ARG A 8 1.35 -10.78 10.04
CA ARG A 8 2.70 -10.17 10.17
C ARG A 8 3.82 -11.12 9.74
N CYS A 9 3.49 -12.13 8.93
CA CYS A 9 4.43 -13.16 8.52
C CYS A 9 5.49 -12.59 7.56
N ARG A 10 6.72 -12.39 8.07
CA ARG A 10 7.86 -11.93 7.24
C ARG A 10 8.14 -12.83 6.04
N ALA A 11 7.91 -14.14 6.17
CA ALA A 11 8.10 -15.09 5.09
C ALA A 11 7.09 -14.89 3.94
N CYS A 12 5.90 -14.31 4.22
CA CYS A 12 4.93 -13.98 3.17
C CYS A 12 5.45 -12.84 2.29
N LYS A 13 6.00 -11.79 2.91
CA LYS A 13 6.62 -10.67 2.19
C LYS A 13 7.83 -11.12 1.38
N GLU A 14 8.71 -11.93 1.97
CA GLU A 14 9.85 -12.50 1.25
C GLU A 14 9.41 -13.35 0.05
N ARG A 15 8.37 -14.18 0.21
CA ARG A 15 7.84 -14.96 -0.91
C ARG A 15 7.27 -14.08 -2.02
N GLY A 16 6.55 -13.03 -1.66
CA GLY A 16 6.06 -12.03 -2.61
C GLY A 16 7.20 -11.44 -3.44
N ARG A 17 8.31 -11.06 -2.79
CA ARG A 17 9.52 -10.57 -3.45
C ARG A 17 10.07 -11.58 -4.47
N GLU A 18 10.27 -12.83 -4.05
CA GLU A 18 10.82 -13.89 -4.91
C GLU A 18 9.96 -14.13 -6.15
N ILE A 19 8.64 -14.18 -5.98
CA ILE A 19 7.69 -14.37 -7.09
C ILE A 19 7.75 -13.15 -8.02
N LEU A 20 7.72 -11.93 -7.50
CA LEU A 20 7.82 -10.71 -8.30
C LEU A 20 9.14 -10.67 -9.09
N THR A 21 10.26 -11.09 -8.49
CA THR A 21 11.55 -11.20 -9.20
C THR A 21 11.47 -12.17 -10.37
N LEU A 22 10.83 -13.33 -10.19
CA LEU A 22 10.71 -14.32 -11.27
C LEU A 22 9.73 -13.89 -12.37
N VAL A 23 8.71 -13.08 -12.04
CA VAL A 23 7.72 -12.60 -13.02
C VAL A 23 8.24 -11.39 -13.80
N TYR A 24 8.87 -10.43 -13.12
CA TYR A 24 9.23 -9.13 -13.69
C TYR A 24 10.74 -8.91 -13.89
N GLY A 25 11.60 -9.78 -13.34
CA GLY A 25 13.03 -9.56 -13.31
C GLY A 25 13.47 -8.84 -12.03
N GLU A 26 13.95 -7.60 -12.12
CA GLU A 26 14.42 -6.90 -10.92
C GLU A 26 13.25 -6.47 -10.03
N CYS A 27 13.30 -6.84 -8.74
CA CYS A 27 12.39 -6.37 -7.71
C CYS A 27 13.18 -5.67 -6.61
N ARG A 28 13.05 -4.33 -6.52
CA ARG A 28 13.79 -3.50 -5.56
C ARG A 28 12.99 -3.39 -4.27
N VAL A 29 13.63 -3.68 -3.14
CA VAL A 29 13.01 -3.68 -1.81
C VAL A 29 13.30 -2.37 -1.09
N ASN A 30 12.35 -1.86 -0.30
CA ASN A 30 12.52 -0.63 0.50
C ASN A 30 13.02 0.54 -0.36
N HIS A 31 12.46 0.68 -1.56
CA HIS A 31 12.90 1.69 -2.51
C HIS A 31 12.24 3.04 -2.21
N SER A 32 13.04 4.10 -2.20
CA SER A 32 12.55 5.47 -1.98
C SER A 32 12.57 6.27 -3.27
N PHE A 33 11.56 7.11 -3.44
CA PHE A 33 11.50 8.11 -4.50
C PHE A 33 11.60 9.51 -3.88
N PRO A 34 12.12 10.51 -4.60
CA PRO A 34 12.22 11.88 -4.10
C PRO A 34 10.87 12.62 -4.15
N TRP A 35 9.77 11.94 -3.81
CA TRP A 35 8.42 12.49 -3.79
C TRP A 35 8.14 13.16 -2.45
N SER A 36 7.51 14.34 -2.50
CA SER A 36 7.16 15.09 -1.29
C SER A 36 6.13 14.37 -0.44
N ALA A 37 6.25 14.44 0.89
CA ALA A 37 5.20 14.02 1.80
C ALA A 37 4.18 15.13 2.12
N GLN A 38 4.40 16.34 1.60
CA GLN A 38 3.56 17.51 1.84
C GLN A 38 2.49 17.64 0.74
N PRO A 39 1.21 17.81 1.08
CA PRO A 39 0.13 17.93 0.09
C PRO A 39 0.30 19.15 -0.84
N GLN A 40 0.92 20.22 -0.36
CA GLN A 40 1.18 21.44 -1.14
C GLN A 40 2.01 21.15 -2.40
N ALA A 41 2.89 20.14 -2.37
CA ALA A 41 3.66 19.77 -3.55
C ALA A 41 2.79 19.23 -4.71
N TYR A 42 1.52 18.92 -4.45
CA TYR A 42 0.56 18.33 -5.38
C TYR A 42 -0.62 19.25 -5.68
N GLU A 43 -0.60 20.51 -5.23
CA GLU A 43 -1.73 21.45 -5.32
C GLU A 43 -2.23 21.69 -6.75
N ASN A 44 -1.34 21.58 -7.76
CA ASN A 44 -1.70 21.72 -9.18
C ASN A 44 -1.83 20.36 -9.91
N SER A 45 -1.99 19.25 -9.18
CA SER A 45 -2.14 17.91 -9.74
C SER A 45 -3.59 17.41 -9.60
N PRO A 46 -4.01 16.41 -10.40
CA PRO A 46 -5.32 15.78 -10.26
C PRO A 46 -5.67 15.24 -8.86
N VAL A 47 -4.67 14.99 -8.00
CA VAL A 47 -4.88 14.46 -6.63
C VAL A 47 -4.74 15.52 -5.54
N GLY A 48 -4.41 16.77 -5.89
CA GLY A 48 -4.07 17.84 -4.94
C GLY A 48 -5.19 18.14 -3.94
N ASP A 49 -6.40 18.38 -4.44
CA ASP A 49 -7.57 18.68 -3.61
C ASP A 49 -7.95 17.49 -2.71
N LEU A 50 -7.85 16.26 -3.25
CA LEU A 50 -8.11 15.04 -2.49
C LEU A 50 -7.10 14.86 -1.35
N LEU A 51 -5.82 15.09 -1.61
CA LEU A 51 -4.76 15.02 -0.59
C LEU A 51 -4.95 16.06 0.52
N GLN A 52 -5.30 17.31 0.17
CA GLN A 52 -5.59 18.35 1.16
C GLN A 52 -6.81 17.99 2.02
N LYS A 53 -7.87 17.44 1.41
CA LYS A 53 -9.06 16.98 2.11
C LYS A 53 -8.73 15.84 3.08
N ILE A 54 -7.99 14.83 2.62
CA ILE A 54 -7.58 13.70 3.47
C ILE A 54 -6.70 14.18 4.63
N GLN A 55 -5.72 15.06 4.37
CA GLN A 55 -4.89 15.64 5.45
C GLN A 55 -5.76 16.31 6.51
N THR A 56 -6.75 17.10 6.08
CA THR A 56 -7.67 17.81 6.98
C THR A 56 -8.50 16.83 7.81
N GLU A 57 -9.11 15.82 7.19
CA GLU A 57 -9.95 14.84 7.89
C GLU A 57 -9.15 13.95 8.85
N LEU A 58 -7.94 13.52 8.46
CA LEU A 58 -7.03 12.82 9.37
C LEU A 58 -6.67 13.70 10.56
N GLY A 59 -6.43 15.00 10.34
CA GLY A 59 -6.11 15.92 11.42
C GLY A 59 -7.28 16.19 12.36
N ASN A 60 -8.51 16.20 11.83
CA ASN A 60 -9.72 16.38 12.61
C ASN A 60 -10.09 15.11 13.40
N PHE A 61 -9.73 13.92 12.92
CA PHE A 61 -10.08 12.63 13.54
C PHE A 61 -9.77 12.56 15.04
N ARG A 62 -8.60 13.07 15.44
CA ARG A 62 -8.20 13.20 16.86
C ARG A 62 -7.75 14.61 17.23
N GLY A 63 -8.08 15.62 16.42
CA GLY A 63 -7.80 17.03 16.69
C GLY A 63 -6.31 17.41 16.71
N HIS A 64 -5.46 16.74 15.94
CA HIS A 64 -4.03 17.06 15.82
C HIS A 64 -3.57 16.99 14.37
N ARG A 65 -2.76 17.96 13.92
CA ARG A 65 -2.34 18.07 12.51
C ARG A 65 -0.87 17.73 12.27
N ASP A 66 -0.13 17.50 13.34
CA ASP A 66 1.31 17.22 13.31
C ASP A 66 1.57 15.71 13.23
N PHE A 67 1.13 15.06 12.15
CA PHE A 67 1.35 13.63 11.88
C PHE A 67 2.26 13.36 10.66
N ILE A 68 2.55 14.39 9.84
CA ILE A 68 3.49 14.30 8.72
C ILE A 68 4.91 14.56 9.25
N LYS A 69 5.68 13.49 9.44
CA LYS A 69 7.01 13.53 10.09
C LYS A 69 8.21 13.44 9.14
N SER A 70 7.95 13.22 7.86
CA SER A 70 8.97 13.11 6.83
C SER A 70 8.77 14.23 5.81
N ALA A 71 9.86 14.71 5.21
CA ALA A 71 9.78 15.60 4.06
C ALA A 71 9.40 14.84 2.79
N GLN A 72 9.71 13.54 2.72
CA GLN A 72 9.50 12.68 1.55
C GLN A 72 8.60 11.48 1.88
N VAL A 73 7.94 10.95 0.86
CA VAL A 73 7.18 9.69 0.97
C VAL A 73 8.14 8.59 1.45
N PRO A 74 7.82 7.86 2.55
CA PRO A 74 8.67 6.78 3.01
C PRO A 74 8.83 5.67 1.96
N PRO A 75 9.90 4.86 2.05
CA PRO A 75 10.15 3.81 1.08
C PRO A 75 8.95 2.88 0.88
N CYS A 76 8.76 2.41 -0.35
CA CYS A 76 7.79 1.38 -0.65
C CYS A 76 8.34 -0.01 -0.40
N ASP A 77 7.46 -0.99 -0.25
CA ASP A 77 7.89 -2.37 0.00
C ASP A 77 8.62 -2.96 -1.21
N PHE A 78 7.99 -2.90 -2.39
CA PHE A 78 8.55 -3.40 -3.63
C PHE A 78 8.34 -2.42 -4.77
N TYR A 79 9.38 -2.25 -5.59
CA TYR A 79 9.34 -1.49 -6.83
C TYR A 79 9.80 -2.35 -8.00
N ILE A 80 8.98 -2.35 -9.06
CA ILE A 80 9.25 -2.95 -10.37
C ILE A 80 9.36 -1.84 -11.40
N SER A 81 10.39 -1.86 -12.25
CA SER A 81 10.65 -0.79 -13.22
C SER A 81 10.03 -0.99 -14.61
N ASP A 82 9.65 -2.22 -14.96
CA ASP A 82 9.14 -2.56 -16.30
C ASP A 82 7.90 -3.49 -16.24
N PRO A 83 6.68 -2.94 -16.34
CA PRO A 83 6.38 -1.51 -16.31
C PRO A 83 6.59 -0.93 -14.88
N PRO A 84 6.70 0.41 -14.73
CA PRO A 84 6.93 1.03 -13.42
C PRO A 84 5.68 0.91 -12.52
N PHE A 85 5.79 0.18 -11.40
CA PHE A 85 4.74 0.13 -10.37
C PHE A 85 5.30 -0.22 -8.99
N ILE A 86 4.52 0.07 -7.96
CA ILE A 86 4.83 -0.25 -6.57
C ILE A 86 3.86 -1.35 -6.09
N LEU A 87 4.38 -2.28 -5.29
CA LEU A 87 3.56 -3.20 -4.51
C LEU A 87 3.80 -3.00 -3.02
N GLU A 88 2.73 -2.78 -2.26
CA GLU A 88 2.74 -2.72 -0.79
C GLU A 88 2.21 -4.02 -0.19
N PHE A 89 2.91 -4.54 0.81
CA PHE A 89 2.55 -5.76 1.53
C PHE A 89 1.99 -5.39 2.91
N ASP A 90 0.69 -5.18 2.98
CA ASP A 90 0.02 -4.63 4.15
C ASP A 90 -0.06 -5.67 5.28
N GLU A 91 0.42 -5.30 6.47
CA GLU A 91 0.18 -6.05 7.71
C GLU A 91 -1.06 -5.53 8.43
N SER A 92 -1.58 -6.29 9.41
CA SER A 92 -2.83 -5.94 10.13
C SER A 92 -2.86 -4.51 10.71
N GLN A 93 -1.70 -3.95 11.05
CA GLN A 93 -1.56 -2.60 11.60
C GLN A 93 -1.89 -1.46 10.62
N HIS A 94 -2.01 -1.72 9.32
CA HIS A 94 -2.41 -0.73 8.33
C HIS A 94 -3.93 -0.52 8.29
N PHE A 95 -4.71 -1.46 8.84
CA PHE A 95 -6.16 -1.46 8.79
C PHE A 95 -6.77 -0.80 10.04
N SER A 96 -6.61 0.52 10.12
CA SER A 96 -7.04 1.36 11.26
C SER A 96 -8.20 2.30 10.89
N ARG A 97 -8.83 2.93 11.88
CA ARG A 97 -9.88 3.94 11.63
C ARG A 97 -9.38 5.15 10.82
N PRO A 98 -8.20 5.74 11.10
CA PRO A 98 -7.65 6.79 10.23
C PRO A 98 -7.50 6.32 8.78
N ARG A 99 -7.09 5.08 8.54
CA ARG A 99 -7.02 4.53 7.18
C ARG A 99 -8.41 4.43 6.54
N LEU A 100 -9.42 4.00 7.29
CA LEU A 100 -10.81 4.01 6.83
C LEU A 100 -11.30 5.43 6.48
N VAL A 101 -10.95 6.44 7.27
CA VAL A 101 -11.29 7.85 6.98
C VAL A 101 -10.69 8.27 5.64
N ALA A 102 -9.40 8.01 5.42
CA ALA A 102 -8.74 8.34 4.17
C ALA A 102 -9.38 7.62 2.96
N LEU A 103 -9.55 6.30 3.03
CA LEU A 103 -10.14 5.51 1.95
C LEU A 103 -11.59 5.90 1.64
N SER A 104 -12.35 6.38 2.64
CA SER A 104 -13.74 6.81 2.47
C SER A 104 -13.87 8.11 1.68
N LEU A 105 -12.79 8.85 1.49
CA LEU A 105 -12.75 10.06 0.69
C LEU A 105 -12.38 9.81 -0.78
N TYR A 106 -11.91 8.60 -1.10
CA TYR A 106 -11.53 8.25 -2.46
C TYR A 106 -12.80 8.20 -3.32
N PRO A 107 -12.83 8.89 -4.49
CA PRO A 107 -13.94 8.78 -5.43
C PRO A 107 -14.01 7.36 -6.00
N ASP A 108 -15.21 6.95 -6.42
CA ASP A 108 -15.45 5.58 -6.89
C ASP A 108 -14.68 5.27 -8.18
N GLU A 109 -14.41 6.28 -9.00
CA GLU A 109 -13.68 6.16 -10.27
C GLU A 109 -12.15 6.23 -10.12
N ILE A 110 -11.62 6.25 -8.90
CA ILE A 110 -10.17 6.34 -8.70
C ILE A 110 -9.46 5.06 -9.17
N ASP A 111 -8.40 5.23 -9.95
CA ASP A 111 -7.60 4.12 -10.46
C ASP A 111 -6.57 3.67 -9.41
N VAL A 112 -6.93 2.64 -8.64
CA VAL A 112 -6.06 2.02 -7.62
C VAL A 112 -5.90 0.52 -7.88
N GLY A 113 -4.72 -0.01 -7.58
CA GLY A 113 -4.37 -1.43 -7.79
C GLY A 113 -4.85 -2.37 -6.69
N PHE A 114 -5.96 -2.06 -6.00
CA PHE A 114 -6.53 -2.87 -4.93
C PHE A 114 -8.03 -2.62 -4.76
N SER A 115 -8.73 -3.54 -4.09
CA SER A 115 -10.17 -3.39 -3.84
C SER A 115 -10.43 -2.39 -2.71
N LEU A 116 -10.94 -1.20 -3.05
CA LEU A 116 -11.29 -0.19 -2.04
C LEU A 116 -12.33 -0.69 -1.05
N SER A 117 -13.32 -1.45 -1.51
CA SER A 117 -14.36 -2.02 -0.63
C SER A 117 -13.77 -3.04 0.35
N HIS A 118 -12.89 -3.94 -0.12
CA HIS A 118 -12.21 -4.91 0.73
C HIS A 118 -11.30 -4.22 1.76
N TRP A 119 -10.49 -3.24 1.35
CA TRP A 119 -9.62 -2.51 2.28
C TRP A 119 -10.41 -1.70 3.31
N LYS A 120 -11.54 -1.10 2.92
CA LYS A 120 -12.47 -0.43 3.87
C LYS A 120 -13.03 -1.45 4.87
N GLU A 121 -13.42 -2.64 4.42
CA GLU A 121 -13.94 -3.69 5.29
C GLU A 121 -12.88 -4.19 6.27
N LEU A 122 -11.67 -4.47 5.80
CA LEU A 122 -10.54 -4.84 6.66
C LEU A 122 -10.29 -3.79 7.75
N CYS A 123 -10.40 -2.49 7.43
CA CYS A 123 -10.27 -1.43 8.45
C CYS A 123 -11.39 -1.47 9.50
N ARG A 124 -12.61 -1.89 9.14
CA ARG A 124 -13.74 -2.04 10.07
C ARG A 124 -13.58 -3.28 10.96
N GLU A 125 -13.20 -4.40 10.35
CA GLU A 125 -13.07 -5.69 11.04
C GLU A 125 -11.86 -5.74 11.97
N ILE A 126 -10.70 -5.27 11.49
CA ILE A 126 -9.45 -5.33 12.25
C ILE A 126 -9.39 -4.22 13.30
N ASP A 127 -9.90 -3.01 12.99
CA ASP A 127 -9.92 -1.83 13.87
C ASP A 127 -8.57 -1.63 14.59
N ALA A 128 -7.46 -1.74 13.84
CA ALA A 128 -6.12 -1.68 14.39
C ALA A 128 -5.89 -0.33 15.09
N LYS A 129 -5.25 -0.39 16.26
CA LYS A 129 -4.98 0.77 17.12
C LYS A 129 -3.54 0.73 17.60
N ASP A 130 -2.82 1.80 17.33
CA ASP A 130 -1.45 2.00 17.80
C ASP A 130 -1.27 3.46 18.20
N TYR A 131 -1.35 3.71 19.51
CA TYR A 131 -1.30 5.06 20.08
C TYR A 131 0.10 5.52 20.48
N GLN A 132 1.16 4.83 20.04
CA GLN A 132 2.53 5.12 20.50
C GLN A 132 3.51 5.23 19.32
N PRO A 133 3.82 6.43 18.80
CA PRO A 133 3.36 7.74 19.28
C PRO A 133 1.88 7.98 18.98
N PHE A 134 1.30 8.98 19.66
CA PHE A 134 -0.13 9.26 19.59
C PHE A 134 -0.65 9.35 18.16
N ASP A 135 0.11 9.92 17.23
CA ASP A 135 -0.23 10.19 15.82
C ASP A 135 0.05 9.02 14.86
N ARG A 136 0.43 7.84 15.36
CA ARG A 136 0.99 6.78 14.50
C ARG A 136 -0.01 6.26 13.47
N ASP A 137 -1.29 6.12 13.83
CA ASP A 137 -2.30 5.61 12.89
C ASP A 137 -2.64 6.62 11.79
N GLU A 138 -2.72 7.93 12.09
CA GLU A 138 -2.86 9.00 11.08
C GLU A 138 -1.64 9.08 10.20
N ARG A 139 -0.43 8.93 10.77
CA ARG A 139 0.81 8.89 10.02
C ARG A 139 0.83 7.72 9.03
N ARG A 140 0.44 6.52 9.47
CA ARG A 140 0.32 5.35 8.58
C ARG A 140 -0.71 5.60 7.48
N ALA A 141 -1.90 6.07 7.85
CA ALA A 141 -2.96 6.38 6.90
C ALA A 141 -2.53 7.41 5.85
N TRP A 142 -1.83 8.47 6.27
CA TRP A 142 -1.31 9.51 5.39
C TRP A 142 -0.29 8.97 4.40
N TYR A 143 0.73 8.24 4.87
CA TYR A 143 1.75 7.71 3.97
C TYR A 143 1.20 6.62 3.05
N ASP A 144 0.24 5.81 3.52
CA ASP A 144 -0.45 4.88 2.65
C ASP A 144 -1.27 5.60 1.58
N THR A 145 -1.93 6.72 1.91
CA THR A 145 -2.60 7.55 0.92
C THR A 145 -1.65 8.11 -0.12
N LEU A 146 -0.47 8.61 0.30
CA LEU A 146 0.51 9.07 -0.67
C LEU A 146 0.96 7.94 -1.59
N ARG A 147 1.20 6.73 -1.08
CA ARG A 147 1.56 5.58 -1.91
C ARG A 147 0.44 5.15 -2.86
N ASP A 148 -0.82 5.42 -2.55
CA ASP A 148 -1.91 5.11 -3.47
C ASP A 148 -2.01 6.13 -4.61
N LEU A 149 -1.83 7.41 -4.30
CA LEU A 149 -2.25 8.52 -5.19
C LEU A 149 -1.11 9.21 -5.93
N VAL A 150 0.08 9.23 -5.34
CA VAL A 150 1.25 9.95 -5.88
C VAL A 150 1.91 9.23 -7.06
N PRO A 151 2.07 7.89 -7.10
CA PRO A 151 2.83 7.23 -8.15
C PRO A 151 2.34 7.56 -9.57
N SER A 152 1.02 7.61 -9.80
CA SER A 152 0.44 7.92 -11.11
C SER A 152 0.79 9.34 -11.60
N GLN A 153 1.09 10.28 -10.69
CA GLN A 153 1.57 11.62 -11.05
C GLN A 153 2.97 11.59 -11.68
N TYR A 154 3.70 10.49 -11.50
CA TYR A 154 5.05 10.28 -12.03
C TYR A 154 5.10 9.15 -13.08
N GLY A 155 3.96 8.81 -13.68
CA GLY A 155 3.88 7.83 -14.76
C GLY A 155 3.92 6.36 -14.33
N PHE A 156 3.73 6.08 -13.04
CA PHE A 156 3.63 4.70 -12.54
C PHE A 156 2.22 4.17 -12.78
N LYS A 157 2.12 2.85 -12.92
CA LYS A 157 0.84 2.15 -12.81
C LYS A 157 0.31 2.25 -11.37
N PRO A 158 -1.01 2.10 -11.16
CA PRO A 158 -1.61 2.13 -9.83
C PRO A 158 -0.90 1.20 -8.84
N THR A 159 -0.75 1.65 -7.59
CA THR A 159 -0.10 0.86 -6.55
C THR A 159 -0.91 -0.39 -6.25
N VAL A 160 -0.24 -1.53 -6.33
CA VAL A 160 -0.81 -2.82 -5.98
C VAL A 160 -0.69 -3.01 -4.48
N ARG A 161 -1.79 -3.40 -3.82
CA ARG A 161 -1.76 -3.76 -2.40
C ARG A 161 -2.20 -5.19 -2.19
N LEU A 162 -1.56 -5.85 -1.23
CA LEU A 162 -1.81 -7.23 -0.87
C LEU A 162 -1.81 -7.33 0.66
N TYR A 163 -2.88 -7.87 1.24
CA TYR A 163 -2.96 -8.06 2.69
C TYR A 163 -2.28 -9.38 3.06
N ALA A 164 -1.34 -9.31 4.00
CA ALA A 164 -0.65 -10.46 4.55
C ALA A 164 -1.61 -11.55 5.04
N GLY A 165 -2.79 -11.19 5.58
CA GLY A 165 -3.76 -12.15 6.12
C GLY A 165 -4.74 -12.76 5.09
N ASP A 166 -4.78 -12.28 3.84
CA ASP A 166 -5.71 -12.81 2.82
C ASP A 166 -5.33 -14.24 2.40
N TYR A 167 -4.05 -14.60 2.47
CA TYR A 167 -3.55 -15.88 2.02
C TYR A 167 -2.25 -16.24 2.73
N PRO A 168 -1.95 -17.53 2.95
CA PRO A 168 -0.64 -17.96 3.44
C PRO A 168 0.42 -17.84 2.34
N TRP A 169 0.77 -16.63 1.88
CA TRP A 169 1.68 -16.40 0.75
C TRP A 169 3.01 -17.14 0.88
N CYS A 170 3.52 -17.30 2.11
CA CYS A 170 4.73 -18.07 2.41
C CYS A 170 4.65 -19.56 2.03
N SER A 171 3.45 -20.12 1.85
CA SER A 171 3.23 -21.51 1.44
C SER A 171 3.54 -21.74 -0.04
N PHE A 172 3.54 -20.70 -0.86
CA PHE A 172 3.94 -20.82 -2.26
C PHE A 172 5.40 -21.21 -2.38
N GLN A 173 5.74 -21.86 -3.49
CA GLN A 173 7.10 -22.11 -3.93
C GLN A 173 7.37 -21.21 -5.13
N ALA A 174 8.23 -20.20 -4.97
CA ALA A 174 8.48 -19.23 -6.03
C ALA A 174 8.95 -19.88 -7.34
N ALA A 175 9.71 -20.98 -7.27
CA ALA A 175 10.17 -21.73 -8.44
C ALA A 175 9.06 -22.50 -9.17
N SER A 176 7.91 -22.77 -8.53
CA SER A 176 6.76 -23.44 -9.14
C SER A 176 6.01 -22.48 -10.06
N GLU A 177 5.91 -22.81 -11.36
CA GLU A 177 5.10 -22.07 -12.33
C GLU A 177 3.63 -21.99 -11.90
N HIS A 178 3.10 -23.08 -11.35
CA HIS A 178 1.72 -23.14 -10.87
C HIS A 178 1.47 -22.13 -9.73
N ASP A 179 2.38 -22.05 -8.76
CA ASP A 179 2.23 -21.13 -7.63
C ASP A 179 2.41 -19.68 -8.06
N ARG A 180 3.30 -19.40 -9.01
CA ARG A 180 3.44 -18.06 -9.60
C ARG A 180 2.17 -17.65 -10.34
N ALA A 181 1.61 -18.54 -11.17
CA ALA A 181 0.35 -18.28 -11.87
C ALA A 181 -0.78 -18.00 -10.87
N LYS A 182 -0.91 -18.85 -9.84
CA LYS A 182 -1.90 -18.68 -8.77
C LYS A 182 -1.71 -17.37 -8.00
N PHE A 183 -0.48 -16.96 -7.71
CA PHE A 183 -0.18 -15.67 -7.09
C PHE A 183 -0.70 -14.51 -7.95
N CYS A 184 -0.43 -14.54 -9.26
CA CYS A 184 -0.92 -13.54 -10.20
C CYS A 184 -2.45 -13.54 -10.31
N ASP A 185 -3.08 -14.72 -10.33
CA ASP A 185 -4.54 -14.88 -10.41
C ASP A 185 -5.25 -14.36 -9.16
N LEU A 186 -4.69 -14.60 -7.96
CA LEU A 186 -5.19 -14.04 -6.70
C LEU A 186 -5.09 -12.50 -6.68
N LEU A 187 -4.13 -11.95 -7.43
CA LEU A 187 -4.04 -10.52 -7.68
C LEU A 187 -5.00 -10.03 -8.76
N GLY A 188 -5.78 -10.90 -9.42
CA GLY A 188 -6.98 -10.53 -10.18
C GLY A 188 -6.73 -9.52 -11.29
N GLY A 189 -5.58 -9.58 -11.96
CA GLY A 189 -5.19 -8.62 -13.00
C GLY A 189 -4.76 -7.25 -12.48
N ARG A 190 -4.65 -7.04 -11.16
CA ARG A 190 -4.09 -5.83 -10.54
C ARG A 190 -2.61 -5.65 -10.87
N LEU A 191 -1.91 -6.75 -11.15
CA LEU A 191 -0.52 -6.76 -11.58
C LEU A 191 -0.40 -6.25 -13.03
N PRO A 192 0.39 -5.21 -13.29
CA PRO A 192 0.60 -4.72 -14.66
C PRO A 192 1.26 -5.78 -15.55
N SER A 193 0.74 -5.98 -16.76
CA SER A 193 1.41 -6.83 -17.75
C SER A 193 2.72 -6.21 -18.23
N ARG A 194 3.74 -7.05 -18.48
CA ARG A 194 4.91 -6.64 -19.25
C ARG A 194 4.48 -6.39 -20.69
N THR A 195 4.85 -5.23 -21.22
CA THR A 195 4.73 -4.91 -22.65
C THR A 195 5.78 -5.63 -23.47
#